data_AF-A0A9D2TU40-F1
#
_entry.id   AF-A0A9D2TU40-F1
#
_cell.length_a   1.000
_cell.length_b   1.000
_cell.length_c   1.000
_cell.angle_alpha   90.00
_cell.angle_beta   90.00
_cell.angle_gamma   90.00
#
_symmetry.space_group_name_H-M   'P 1'
#
loop_
_entity.id
_entity.type
_entity.pdbx_description
1 polymer ?
#
loop_
_entity_poly.entity_id
_entity_poly.type
_entity_poly.pdbx_seq_one_letter_code
_entity_poly.pdbx_strand_id
1 'polypeptide(L)'
;MHEMKRAGLPPAVFESKRGVFKVTLYNGYDTENNFTTAEQPLPEPAQKLLEYCRIPRSRNEIADHMGIGTPSYVVKKYIRPLLKAGMLRMTIPDAPKSKNQKYVIVKKENR
;
A
#
# COMPACT_ATOMS: atom_id res chain seq x y z
N MET A 1 -2.93 -31.01 36.61
CA MET A 1 -3.60 -30.42 35.43
C MET A 1 -2.56 -29.57 34.72
N HIS A 2 -2.03 -30.10 33.61
CA HIS A 2 -0.88 -29.57 32.89
C HIS A 2 -1.25 -28.34 32.05
N GLU A 3 -0.37 -27.33 32.10
CA GLU A 3 0.14 -26.65 30.90
C GLU A 3 -0.82 -25.75 30.07
N MET A 4 -0.98 -24.49 30.50
CA MET A 4 -1.27 -23.37 29.58
C MET A 4 -0.50 -22.12 30.03
N LYS A 5 0.84 -22.22 29.99
CA LYS A 5 1.77 -21.09 30.17
C LYS A 5 2.59 -20.94 28.91
N ARG A 6 1.93 -20.72 27.75
CA ARG A 6 2.64 -20.80 26.46
C ARG A 6 1.95 -20.16 25.25
N ALA A 7 1.40 -18.95 25.38
CA ALA A 7 1.19 -18.09 24.20
C ALA A 7 1.03 -16.64 24.66
N GLY A 8 2.06 -15.81 24.47
CA GLY A 8 2.01 -14.37 24.70
C GLY A 8 1.17 -13.68 23.63
N LEU A 9 -0.15 -13.84 23.68
CA LEU A 9 -1.09 -13.11 22.83
C LEU A 9 -1.93 -12.19 23.72
N PRO A 10 -2.04 -10.88 23.41
CA PRO A 10 -2.87 -9.98 24.20
C PRO A 10 -4.36 -10.37 24.06
N PRO A 11 -5.12 -10.40 25.16
CA PRO A 11 -6.52 -10.79 25.13
C PRO A 11 -7.37 -9.77 24.36
N ALA A 12 -8.28 -10.27 23.53
CA ALA A 12 -9.28 -9.45 22.85
C ALA A 12 -10.25 -8.83 23.87
N VAL A 13 -10.23 -7.50 24.00
CA VAL A 13 -11.15 -6.77 24.85
C VAL A 13 -12.43 -6.48 24.07
N PHE A 14 -13.54 -7.09 24.47
CA PHE A 14 -14.88 -6.79 23.96
C PHE A 14 -15.61 -5.91 24.98
N GLU A 15 -15.91 -4.65 24.63
CA GLU A 15 -16.78 -3.78 25.43
C GLU A 15 -18.11 -3.56 24.70
N SER A 16 -19.21 -3.97 25.36
CA SER A 16 -20.58 -3.84 24.88
C SER A 16 -21.23 -2.58 25.47
N LYS A 17 -21.57 -1.60 24.61
CA LYS A 17 -22.63 -0.62 24.91
C LYS A 17 -23.46 -0.32 23.65
N ARG A 18 -24.74 -0.69 23.75
CA ARG A 18 -25.93 -0.18 23.04
C ARG A 18 -25.95 -0.32 21.51
N GLY A 19 -26.49 -1.45 21.06
CA GLY A 19 -27.52 -1.46 20.01
C GLY A 19 -27.12 -1.12 18.58
N VAL A 20 -25.83 -1.03 18.26
CA VAL A 20 -25.37 -0.90 16.87
C VAL A 20 -24.55 -2.13 16.51
N PHE A 21 -25.09 -2.98 15.64
CA PHE A 21 -24.32 -4.00 14.93
C PHE A 21 -23.44 -3.29 13.88
N LYS A 22 -22.33 -2.69 14.32
CA LYS A 22 -21.31 -2.18 13.41
C LYS A 22 -20.44 -3.35 12.97
N VAL A 23 -20.92 -4.10 11.97
CA VAL A 23 -20.11 -5.11 11.28
C VAL A 23 -19.07 -4.35 10.46
N THR A 24 -17.89 -4.13 11.05
CA THR A 24 -16.72 -3.69 10.31
C THR A 24 -16.01 -4.95 9.84
N LEU A 25 -16.28 -5.35 8.61
CA LEU A 25 -15.45 -6.34 7.92
C LEU A 25 -14.08 -5.69 7.68
N TYR A 26 -13.16 -5.87 8.63
CA TYR A 26 -11.74 -5.70 8.37
C TYR A 26 -11.32 -6.86 7.48
N ASN A 27 -11.37 -6.69 6.15
CA ASN A 27 -10.55 -7.55 5.33
C ASN A 27 -9.10 -7.17 5.66
N GLY A 28 -8.47 -8.02 6.47
CA GLY A 28 -7.14 -7.83 7.03
C GLY A 28 -6.11 -7.78 5.93
N TYR A 29 -5.93 -6.60 5.35
CA TYR A 29 -4.69 -6.19 4.71
C TYR A 29 -4.26 -4.84 5.27
N ASP A 30 -4.23 -4.78 6.60
CA ASP A 30 -3.15 -4.10 7.28
C ASP A 30 -1.86 -4.79 6.87
N THR A 31 -1.11 -4.13 6.00
CA THR A 31 0.32 -4.40 5.97
C THR A 31 0.95 -3.04 5.85
N GLU A 32 1.66 -2.67 6.90
CA GLU A 32 2.79 -1.77 6.83
C GLU A 32 3.81 -2.37 5.85
N ASN A 33 3.55 -2.29 4.55
CA ASN A 33 4.56 -2.62 3.54
C ASN A 33 5.48 -1.39 3.41
N ASN A 34 6.40 -1.27 4.37
CA ASN A 34 7.62 -0.53 4.14
C ASN A 34 8.44 -1.36 3.14
N PHE A 35 8.50 -0.91 1.88
CA PHE A 35 9.47 -1.44 0.92
C PHE A 35 10.84 -0.83 1.30
N THR A 36 11.41 -1.32 2.40
CA THR A 36 12.72 -0.89 2.88
C THR A 36 13.78 -1.62 2.08
N THR A 37 14.69 -0.85 1.48
CA THR A 37 15.82 -1.30 0.68
C THR A 37 16.64 -2.39 1.38
N ALA A 38 16.75 -3.58 0.76
CA ALA A 38 18.00 -4.22 0.30
C ALA A 38 17.93 -5.76 0.19
N GLU A 39 17.02 -6.46 0.89
CA GLU A 39 17.08 -7.94 0.95
C GLU A 39 15.74 -8.67 0.74
N GLN A 40 14.63 -7.96 0.53
CA GLN A 40 13.33 -8.61 0.26
C GLN A 40 12.82 -8.31 -1.16
N PRO A 41 12.49 -9.34 -1.95
CA PRO A 41 11.95 -9.14 -3.30
C PRO A 41 10.65 -8.33 -3.23
N LEU A 42 10.49 -7.35 -4.11
CA LEU A 42 9.22 -6.64 -4.22
C LEU A 42 8.11 -7.65 -4.50
N PRO A 43 6.97 -7.59 -3.79
CA PRO A 43 5.81 -8.40 -4.13
C PRO A 43 5.46 -8.26 -5.62
N GLU A 44 5.12 -9.37 -6.26
CA GLU A 44 4.74 -9.46 -7.66
C GLU A 44 3.82 -8.30 -8.15
N PRO A 45 2.75 -7.90 -7.42
CA PRO A 45 1.91 -6.77 -7.83
C PRO A 45 2.64 -5.41 -7.89
N ALA A 46 3.66 -5.21 -7.06
CA ALA A 46 4.46 -3.98 -7.09
C ALA A 46 5.42 -3.95 -8.29
N GLN A 47 5.93 -5.10 -8.73
CA GLN A 47 6.74 -5.20 -9.94
C GLN A 47 5.89 -4.92 -11.18
N LYS A 48 4.70 -5.53 -11.27
CA LYS A 48 3.72 -5.25 -12.33
C LYS A 48 3.33 -3.77 -12.36
N LEU A 49 3.15 -3.15 -11.19
CA LEU A 49 2.90 -1.71 -11.12
C LEU A 49 4.02 -0.90 -11.77
N LEU A 50 5.28 -1.22 -11.47
CA LEU A 50 6.43 -0.50 -12.00
C LEU A 50 6.48 -0.59 -13.52
N GLU A 51 6.20 -1.77 -14.08
CA GLU A 51 6.08 -1.94 -15.53
C GLU A 51 4.92 -1.12 -16.11
N TYR A 52 3.77 -1.10 -15.44
CA TYR A 52 2.62 -0.31 -15.87
C TYR A 52 2.87 1.21 -15.81
N CYS A 53 3.63 1.66 -14.80
CA CYS A 53 4.06 3.04 -14.61
C CYS A 53 5.21 3.48 -15.54
N ARG A 54 5.59 2.68 -16.55
CA ARG A 54 6.51 3.14 -17.62
C ARG A 54 5.99 4.38 -18.34
N ILE A 55 4.67 4.49 -18.46
CA ILE A 55 3.95 5.66 -18.96
C ILE A 55 3.38 6.39 -17.74
N PRO A 56 3.30 7.73 -17.75
CA PRO A 56 2.66 8.47 -16.67
C PRO A 56 1.19 8.06 -16.52
N ARG A 57 0.86 7.41 -15.40
CA ARG A 57 -0.48 6.92 -15.07
C ARG A 57 -1.05 7.63 -13.85
N SER A 58 -2.36 7.80 -13.83
CA SER A 58 -3.08 8.34 -12.69
C SER A 58 -3.25 7.27 -11.60
N ARG A 59 -3.49 7.71 -10.35
CA ARG A 59 -3.78 6.82 -9.23
C ARG A 59 -5.01 5.92 -9.45
N ASN A 60 -5.97 6.35 -10.27
CA ASN A 60 -7.17 5.58 -10.56
C ASN A 60 -6.85 4.44 -11.51
N GLU A 61 -6.20 4.73 -12.64
CA GLU A 61 -5.76 3.69 -13.60
C GLU A 61 -4.87 2.64 -12.94
N ILE A 62 -3.98 3.08 -12.06
CA ILE A 62 -3.12 2.19 -11.27
C ILE A 62 -3.95 1.28 -10.36
N ALA A 63 -5.01 1.81 -9.75
CA ALA A 63 -5.87 1.04 -8.86
C ALA A 63 -6.72 0.03 -9.63
N ASP A 64 -7.29 0.45 -10.76
CA ASP A 64 -8.04 -0.42 -11.68
C ASP A 64 -7.16 -1.55 -12.20
N HIS A 65 -5.91 -1.25 -12.58
CA HIS A 65 -4.95 -2.25 -13.05
C HIS A 65 -4.58 -3.28 -11.98
N MET A 66 -4.54 -2.89 -10.70
CA MET A 66 -4.34 -3.82 -9.58
C MET A 66 -5.61 -4.54 -9.13
N GLY A 67 -6.78 -4.20 -9.68
CA GLY A 67 -8.07 -4.68 -9.16
C GLY A 67 -8.39 -4.15 -7.76
N ILE A 68 -7.81 -3.00 -7.37
CA ILE A 68 -8.05 -2.36 -6.08
C ILE A 68 -9.07 -1.24 -6.26
N GLY A 69 -10.26 -1.39 -5.66
CA GLY A 69 -11.31 -0.37 -5.75
C GLY A 69 -11.01 0.96 -5.04
N THR A 70 -9.90 1.05 -4.30
CA THR A 70 -9.55 2.22 -3.49
C THR A 70 -8.21 2.84 -3.95
N PRO A 71 -8.22 3.88 -4.79
CA PRO A 71 -7.00 4.56 -5.26
C PRO A 71 -6.13 5.10 -4.13
N SER A 72 -6.75 5.61 -3.05
CA SER A 72 -6.04 6.09 -1.87
C SER A 72 -5.25 5.00 -1.15
N TYR A 73 -5.77 3.77 -1.14
CA TYR A 73 -5.06 2.61 -0.60
C TYR A 73 -3.82 2.34 -1.45
N VAL A 74 -3.97 2.29 -2.78
CA VAL A 74 -2.85 2.01 -3.69
C VAL A 74 -1.75 3.07 -3.57
N VAL A 75 -2.14 4.33 -3.45
CA VAL A 75 -1.19 5.43 -3.24
C VAL A 75 -0.41 5.21 -1.94
N LYS A 76 -1.09 4.93 -0.82
CA LYS A 76 -0.43 4.76 0.48
C LYS A 76 0.43 3.49 0.52
N LYS A 77 -0.05 2.43 -0.10
CA LYS A 77 0.48 1.07 -0.01
C LYS A 77 1.61 0.79 -0.98
N TYR A 78 1.49 1.24 -2.22
CA TYR A 78 2.46 0.93 -3.29
C TYR A 78 3.17 2.19 -3.76
N ILE A 79 2.44 3.26 -4.09
CA ILE A 79 3.05 4.44 -4.72
C ILE A 79 3.96 5.19 -3.73
N ARG A 80 3.52 5.46 -2.49
CA ARG A 80 4.32 6.15 -1.47
C ARG A 80 5.67 5.47 -1.20
N PRO A 81 5.71 4.15 -0.92
CA PRO A 81 7.01 3.50 -0.73
C PRO A 81 7.86 3.48 -2.00
N LEU A 82 7.27 3.30 -3.19
CA LEU A 82 8.02 3.37 -4.45
C LEU A 82 8.58 4.77 -4.74
N LEU A 83 7.87 5.83 -4.36
CA LEU A 83 8.36 7.22 -4.41
C LEU A 83 9.54 7.41 -3.44
N LYS A 84 9.44 6.89 -2.21
CA LYS A 84 10.52 6.95 -1.21
C LYS A 84 11.75 6.15 -1.66
N ALA A 85 11.55 4.99 -2.27
CA ALA A 85 12.60 4.15 -2.83
C ALA A 85 13.23 4.73 -4.11
N GLY A 86 12.71 5.85 -4.63
CA GLY A 86 13.18 6.47 -5.87
C GLY A 86 12.88 5.65 -7.13
N MET A 87 11.95 4.70 -7.05
CA MET A 87 11.51 3.89 -8.20
C MET A 87 10.40 4.57 -9.00
N LEU A 88 9.58 5.40 -8.35
CA LEU A 88 8.56 6.25 -8.99
C LEU A 88 8.88 7.73 -8.77
N ARG A 89 8.37 8.59 -9.67
CA ARG A 89 8.31 10.04 -9.48
C ARG A 89 6.93 10.58 -9.80
N MET A 90 6.62 11.74 -9.20
CA MET A 90 5.46 12.55 -9.55
C MET A 90 5.75 13.36 -10.80
N THR A 91 4.75 13.53 -11.68
CA THR A 91 4.88 14.40 -12.85
C THR A 91 4.71 15.88 -12.50
N ILE A 92 3.92 16.20 -11.47
CA ILE A 92 3.66 17.56 -10.99
C ILE A 92 4.06 17.64 -9.51
N PRO A 93 5.35 17.83 -9.19
CA PRO A 93 5.79 17.91 -7.80
C PRO A 93 5.27 19.16 -7.08
N ASP A 94 5.03 20.25 -7.80
CA ASP A 94 4.54 21.54 -7.28
C ASP A 94 3.10 21.44 -6.70
N ALA A 95 2.27 20.61 -7.33
CA ALA A 95 0.87 20.40 -6.95
C ALA A 95 0.59 18.92 -6.67
N PRO A 96 1.02 18.37 -5.52
CA PRO A 96 0.88 16.94 -5.20
C PRO A 96 -0.58 16.48 -5.05
N LYS A 97 -1.51 17.41 -4.79
CA LYS A 97 -2.94 17.17 -4.69
C LYS A 97 -3.71 17.43 -6.00
N SER A 98 -3.00 17.73 -7.10
CA SER A 98 -3.64 17.98 -8.39
C SER A 98 -4.40 16.74 -8.88
N LYS A 99 -5.59 16.94 -9.45
CA LYS A 99 -6.35 15.87 -10.10
C LYS A 99 -5.62 15.27 -11.30
N ASN A 100 -4.77 16.06 -11.94
CA ASN A 100 -3.95 15.65 -13.08
C ASN A 100 -2.60 15.07 -12.67
N GLN A 101 -2.39 14.81 -11.37
CA GLN A 101 -1.17 14.18 -10.90
C GLN A 101 -1.03 12.77 -11.46
N LYS A 102 0.12 12.50 -12.05
CA LYS A 102 0.49 11.19 -12.59
C LYS A 102 1.80 10.71 -11.97
N TYR A 103 2.00 9.40 -12.02
CA TYR A 103 3.18 8.73 -11.52
C TYR A 103 3.87 8.00 -12.66
N VAL A 104 5.19 8.14 -12.74
CA VAL A 104 6.01 7.50 -13.76
C VAL A 104 7.23 6.87 -13.12
N ILE A 105 7.67 5.74 -13.65
CA ILE A 105 8.89 5.05 -13.22
C ILE A 105 10.11 5.96 -13.46
N VAL A 106 10.97 6.04 -12.45
CA VAL A 106 12.30 6.61 -12.59
C VAL A 106 13.16 5.47 -13.10
N LYS A 107 13.52 5.50 -14.39
CA LYS A 107 14.60 4.64 -14.86
C LYS A 107 15.82 5.04 -14.06
N LYS A 108 16.29 4.13 -13.19
CA LYS A 108 17.62 4.25 -12.60
C LYS A 108 18.60 4.04 -13.76
N GLU A 109 18.92 5.12 -14.45
CA GLU A 109 20.04 5.14 -15.37
C GLU A 109 21.27 4.96 -14.47
N ASN A 110 21.82 3.74 -14.46
CA ASN A 110 23.04 3.42 -13.73
C ASN A 110 24.13 4.37 -14.23
N ARG A 111 24.59 5.28 -13.38
CA ARG A 111 25.87 5.97 -13.52
C ARG A 111 26.87 5.35 -12.56
#